data_AF-A0A1H3IIZ5-F1
#
_entry.id   AF-A0A1H3IIZ5-F1
#
_cell.length_a   1.000
_cell.length_b   1.000
_cell.length_c   1.000
_cell.angle_alpha   90.00
_cell.angle_beta   90.00
_cell.angle_gamma   90.00
#
_symmetry.space_group_name_H-M   'P 1'
#
loop_
_entity.id
_entity.type
_entity.pdbx_description
1 polymer ?
#
loop_
_entity_poly.entity_id
_entity_poly.type
_entity_poly.pdbx_seq_one_letter_code
_entity_poly.pdbx_strand_id
1 'polypeptide(L)'
;MTRVIHTGDTHIGYRQYHSSVRRRDFLEAFEAVVSDAIESDVAAVVHAGDLFHDRRPDLPDLLGTLSALRRLDDAGIPFLAIVGNHESTRHGQWIDLFERLGLATRLDDAPTVVGDVAFYGLDHVPASRRDDLEYAFDPHQADHAALVAHGLFEPFAHADWDTETVLAESDVDFDALLLGDNHEPGQATVRDTWVTYPGSTERASASEREGRGYNLITFADDVDIRRRALETRPFVFVDVELRDGEGAPRVREQLRQHDLTDAVVIVEVTGSGEPVTPAAIEEAAVEDGALIARVTDRREIDDEADVDVSFADPDDAVRERLADLDPSPAAMDVDEAVRSETIADSAVRSTVTDRIEERLEDGDLTAATSSAAPPEGTEAAAGTTPEPATDAAADGPNAADASGDGHASVETDDQDSMETDDQASMETDDQASMETDDQASMETDDQASMEEFR
;
A
#
# COMPACT_ATOMS: atom_id res chain seq x y z
N MET A 1 -35.12 -1.61 20.19
CA MET A 1 -34.70 -0.65 19.13
C MET A 1 -33.20 -0.46 19.24
N THR A 2 -32.48 -0.86 18.19
CA THR A 2 -31.02 -0.80 18.14
C THR A 2 -30.60 0.09 16.98
N ARG A 3 -29.71 1.05 17.22
CA ARG A 3 -29.13 1.91 16.17
C ARG A 3 -27.65 1.61 16.04
N VAL A 4 -27.16 1.36 14.83
CA VAL A 4 -25.74 1.09 14.56
C VAL A 4 -25.24 1.92 13.41
N ILE A 5 -23.94 2.17 13.37
CA ILE A 5 -23.27 2.65 12.17
C ILE A 5 -22.76 1.45 11.39
N HIS A 6 -23.05 1.43 10.10
CA HIS A 6 -22.45 0.52 9.12
C HIS A 6 -21.49 1.32 8.25
N THR A 7 -20.21 0.96 8.30
CA THR A 7 -19.10 1.54 7.53
C THR A 7 -18.21 0.42 6.99
N GLY A 8 -17.25 0.75 6.15
CA GLY A 8 -16.34 -0.19 5.51
C GLY A 8 -15.38 0.57 4.60
N ASP A 9 -14.41 -0.14 4.01
CA ASP A 9 -13.54 0.41 2.97
C ASP A 9 -12.86 1.73 3.39
N THR A 10 -12.35 1.77 4.63
CA THR A 10 -11.68 2.96 5.16
C THR A 10 -10.25 3.11 4.66
N HIS A 11 -9.61 2.01 4.25
CA HIS A 11 -8.28 2.02 3.61
C HIS A 11 -7.23 2.86 4.38
N ILE A 12 -7.20 2.75 5.70
CA ILE A 12 -6.25 3.48 6.54
C ILE A 12 -4.83 3.11 6.10
N GLY A 13 -3.98 4.13 5.96
CA GLY A 13 -2.61 3.99 5.46
C GLY A 13 -2.46 4.27 3.97
N TYR A 14 -3.55 4.41 3.20
CA TYR A 14 -3.45 4.60 1.76
C TYR A 14 -2.80 5.94 1.39
N ARG A 15 -1.61 5.88 0.78
CA ARG A 15 -0.89 7.05 0.26
C ARG A 15 -1.33 7.37 -1.16
N GLN A 16 -2.60 7.74 -1.32
CA GLN A 16 -3.15 8.14 -2.62
C GLN A 16 -2.30 9.27 -3.22
N TYR A 17 -1.90 9.12 -4.49
CA TYR A 17 -1.00 10.03 -5.20
C TYR A 17 0.38 10.24 -4.54
N HIS A 18 0.84 9.26 -3.75
CA HIS A 18 2.07 9.33 -2.95
C HIS A 18 2.09 10.46 -1.91
N SER A 19 0.92 10.97 -1.51
CA SER A 19 0.81 12.06 -0.55
C SER A 19 0.65 11.55 0.88
N SER A 20 1.52 12.04 1.78
CA SER A 20 1.38 11.81 3.22
C SER A 20 0.16 12.50 3.81
N VAL A 21 -0.27 13.62 3.21
CA VAL A 21 -1.51 14.32 3.60
C VAL A 21 -2.71 13.44 3.25
N ARG A 22 -2.76 12.86 2.05
CA ARG A 22 -3.85 11.94 1.67
C ARG A 22 -3.93 10.73 2.59
N ARG A 23 -2.80 10.14 2.98
CA ARG A 23 -2.79 9.05 3.97
C ARG A 23 -3.43 9.43 5.29
N ARG A 24 -3.19 10.66 5.76
CA ARG A 24 -3.82 11.18 6.98
C ARG A 24 -5.32 11.38 6.80
N ASP A 25 -5.77 11.83 5.63
CA ASP A 25 -7.21 12.03 5.35
C ASP A 25 -8.03 10.73 5.50
N PHE A 26 -7.49 9.57 5.11
CA PHE A 26 -8.16 8.27 5.31
C PHE A 26 -8.36 7.95 6.80
N LEU A 27 -7.35 8.21 7.63
CA LEU A 27 -7.47 8.06 9.08
C LEU A 27 -8.46 9.08 9.67
N GLU A 28 -8.38 10.35 9.26
CA GLU A 28 -9.30 11.41 9.73
C GLU A 28 -10.76 11.11 9.36
N ALA A 29 -11.01 10.53 8.18
CA ALA A 29 -12.34 10.10 7.78
C ALA A 29 -12.89 9.00 8.69
N PHE A 30 -12.06 8.02 9.07
CA PHE A 30 -12.45 7.01 10.06
C PHE A 30 -12.67 7.60 11.46
N GLU A 31 -11.80 8.52 11.89
CA GLU A 31 -11.96 9.23 13.17
C GLU A 31 -13.23 10.10 13.21
N ALA A 32 -13.67 10.63 12.07
CA ALA A 32 -14.94 11.32 11.93
C ALA A 32 -16.13 10.37 12.12
N VAL A 33 -16.10 9.18 11.51
CA VAL A 33 -17.11 8.13 11.77
C VAL A 33 -17.19 7.77 13.25
N VAL A 34 -16.04 7.60 13.91
CA VAL A 34 -15.96 7.34 15.35
C VAL A 34 -16.56 8.48 16.18
N SER A 35 -16.28 9.73 15.80
CA SER A 35 -16.82 10.89 16.50
C SER A 35 -18.35 10.95 16.35
N ASP A 36 -18.86 10.75 15.14
CA ASP A 36 -20.30 10.69 14.86
C ASP A 36 -21.00 9.54 15.61
N ALA A 37 -20.34 8.39 15.75
CA ALA A 37 -20.85 7.24 16.51
C ALA A 37 -21.10 7.62 17.98
N ILE A 38 -20.11 8.27 18.59
CA ILE A 38 -20.15 8.73 19.99
C ILE A 38 -21.21 9.82 20.15
N GLU A 39 -21.23 10.81 19.25
CA GLU A 39 -22.22 11.89 19.29
C GLU A 39 -23.66 11.41 19.09
N SER A 40 -23.85 10.37 18.29
CA SER A 40 -25.15 9.78 17.98
C SER A 40 -25.63 8.73 18.98
N ASP A 41 -24.79 8.36 19.96
CA ASP A 41 -25.02 7.31 20.97
C ASP A 41 -25.52 6.01 20.33
N VAL A 42 -24.76 5.52 19.34
CA VAL A 42 -25.08 4.27 18.64
C VAL A 42 -24.70 3.06 19.49
N ALA A 43 -25.44 1.96 19.32
CA ALA A 43 -25.23 0.73 20.06
C ALA A 43 -23.98 -0.03 19.60
N ALA A 44 -23.52 0.17 18.35
CA ALA A 44 -22.29 -0.38 17.82
C ALA A 44 -21.84 0.37 16.56
N VAL A 45 -20.54 0.24 16.26
CA VAL A 45 -19.98 0.50 14.92
C VAL A 45 -19.68 -0.85 14.28
N VAL A 46 -20.22 -1.07 13.08
CA VAL A 46 -20.06 -2.28 12.27
C VAL A 46 -19.21 -1.94 11.05
N HIS A 47 -18.06 -2.58 10.93
CA HIS A 47 -17.09 -2.36 9.86
C HIS A 47 -17.03 -3.56 8.91
N ALA A 48 -17.50 -3.39 7.68
CA ALA A 48 -17.63 -4.45 6.68
C ALA A 48 -16.32 -4.76 5.94
N GLY A 49 -15.18 -4.79 6.65
CA GLY A 49 -13.86 -5.10 6.06
C GLY A 49 -13.13 -3.91 5.41
N ASP A 50 -11.87 -4.13 5.06
CA ASP A 50 -10.95 -3.14 4.48
C ASP A 50 -10.72 -1.91 5.38
N LEU A 51 -10.50 -2.17 6.68
CA LEU A 51 -10.05 -1.17 7.64
C LEU A 51 -8.69 -0.58 7.20
N PHE A 52 -7.75 -1.45 6.82
CA PHE A 52 -6.43 -1.04 6.31
C PHE A 52 -6.27 -1.28 4.81
N HIS A 53 -5.55 -0.38 4.16
CA HIS A 53 -5.24 -0.51 2.74
C HIS A 53 -4.18 -1.59 2.44
N ASP A 54 -3.20 -1.71 3.33
CA ASP A 54 -2.08 -2.63 3.18
C ASP A 54 -2.15 -3.73 4.23
N ARG A 55 -1.71 -4.93 3.87
CA ARG A 55 -1.53 -6.07 4.80
C ARG A 55 -0.54 -5.78 5.94
N ARG A 56 0.30 -4.77 5.75
CA ARG A 56 1.33 -4.33 6.71
C ARG A 56 1.20 -2.81 6.88
N PRO A 57 0.16 -2.33 7.61
CA PRO A 57 0.02 -0.93 7.95
C PRO A 57 1.25 -0.43 8.71
N ASP A 58 1.59 0.84 8.46
CA ASP A 58 2.70 1.50 9.13
C ASP A 58 2.32 1.86 10.58
N LEU A 59 3.31 2.06 11.44
CA LEU A 59 3.09 2.34 12.87
C LEU A 59 2.13 3.52 13.15
N PRO A 60 2.19 4.67 12.45
CA PRO A 60 1.23 5.76 12.68
C PRO A 60 -0.23 5.36 12.40
N ASP A 61 -0.47 4.50 11.41
CA ASP A 61 -1.82 4.03 11.07
C ASP A 61 -2.37 3.15 12.19
N LEU A 62 -1.54 2.21 12.67
CA LEU A 62 -1.90 1.34 13.79
C LEU A 62 -2.19 2.11 15.07
N LEU A 63 -1.35 3.11 15.41
CA LEU A 63 -1.55 3.93 16.60
C LEU A 63 -2.78 4.84 16.47
N GLY A 64 -3.04 5.36 15.27
CA GLY A 64 -4.25 6.13 14.95
C GLY A 64 -5.51 5.30 15.14
N THR A 65 -5.57 4.13 14.50
CA THR A 65 -6.69 3.19 14.65
C THR A 65 -6.88 2.78 16.11
N LEU A 66 -5.80 2.45 16.83
CA LEU A 66 -5.86 2.11 18.26
C LEU A 66 -6.45 3.26 19.09
N SER A 67 -6.07 4.50 18.80
CA SER A 67 -6.62 5.69 19.47
C SER A 67 -8.11 5.85 19.17
N ALA A 68 -8.51 5.69 17.91
CA ALA A 68 -9.91 5.76 17.49
C ALA A 68 -10.78 4.68 18.16
N LEU A 69 -10.32 3.42 18.19
CA LEU A 69 -11.04 2.33 18.84
C LEU A 69 -11.13 2.50 20.36
N ARG A 70 -10.09 3.01 21.02
CA ARG A 70 -10.15 3.35 22.45
C ARG A 70 -11.20 4.41 22.77
N ARG A 71 -11.41 5.38 21.88
CA ARG A 71 -12.49 6.37 22.06
C ARG A 71 -13.87 5.73 22.02
N LEU A 72 -14.08 4.72 21.17
CA LEU A 72 -15.32 3.95 21.13
C LEU A 72 -15.49 3.12 22.43
N ASP A 73 -14.42 2.43 22.85
CA ASP A 73 -14.41 1.63 24.09
C ASP A 73 -14.69 2.49 25.34
N ASP A 74 -14.05 3.66 25.45
CA ASP A 74 -14.28 4.63 26.52
C ASP A 74 -15.74 5.13 26.55
N ALA A 75 -16.41 5.17 25.40
CA ALA A 75 -17.82 5.51 25.27
C ALA A 75 -18.76 4.31 25.46
N GLY A 76 -18.23 3.09 25.62
CA GLY A 76 -19.01 1.86 25.74
C GLY A 76 -19.65 1.39 24.42
N ILE A 77 -19.12 1.82 23.28
CA ILE A 77 -19.63 1.48 21.95
C ILE A 77 -18.75 0.36 21.36
N PRO A 78 -19.24 -0.89 21.23
CA PRO A 78 -18.47 -1.97 20.64
C PRO A 78 -18.20 -1.72 19.14
N PHE A 79 -17.00 -2.11 18.71
CA PHE A 79 -16.59 -2.14 17.31
C PHE A 79 -16.62 -3.58 16.79
N LEU A 80 -17.55 -3.86 15.89
CA LEU A 80 -17.73 -5.17 15.26
C LEU A 80 -17.13 -5.11 13.85
N ALA A 81 -16.33 -6.09 13.45
CA ALA A 81 -15.68 -6.07 12.15
C ALA A 81 -15.51 -7.46 11.53
N ILE A 82 -15.44 -7.49 10.20
CA ILE A 82 -14.96 -8.63 9.41
C ILE A 82 -13.67 -8.24 8.69
N VAL A 83 -13.04 -9.22 8.03
CA VAL A 83 -11.79 -9.04 7.30
C VAL A 83 -12.06 -8.90 5.80
N GLY A 84 -11.57 -7.80 5.22
CA GLY A 84 -11.64 -7.55 3.79
C GLY A 84 -10.53 -8.21 2.97
N ASN A 85 -10.52 -7.97 1.66
CA ASN A 85 -9.53 -8.53 0.73
C ASN A 85 -8.13 -7.90 0.92
N HIS A 86 -8.04 -6.62 1.25
CA HIS A 86 -6.78 -5.89 1.41
C HIS A 86 -6.00 -6.31 2.67
N GLU A 87 -6.72 -6.74 3.69
CA GLU A 87 -6.18 -6.99 5.04
C GLU A 87 -5.81 -8.46 5.27
N SER A 88 -6.28 -9.35 4.39
CA SER A 88 -6.07 -10.78 4.48
C SER A 88 -4.57 -11.15 4.50
N THR A 89 -4.06 -11.52 5.68
CA THR A 89 -2.67 -12.00 5.81
C THR A 89 -2.58 -13.52 5.96
N ARG A 90 -1.41 -14.09 5.65
CA ARG A 90 -1.13 -15.52 5.82
C ARG A 90 -0.91 -15.95 7.28
N HIS A 91 -0.68 -15.00 8.21
CA HIS A 91 -0.18 -15.30 9.56
C HIS A 91 -1.01 -14.68 10.71
N GLY A 92 -2.19 -14.13 10.43
CA GLY A 92 -3.09 -13.52 11.42
C GLY A 92 -3.71 -12.22 10.91
N GLN A 93 -4.90 -11.86 11.37
CA GLN A 93 -5.62 -10.68 10.90
C GLN A 93 -5.42 -9.51 11.87
N TRP A 94 -5.44 -8.26 11.37
CA TRP A 94 -5.28 -7.08 12.23
C TRP A 94 -6.44 -6.93 13.23
N ILE A 95 -7.64 -7.34 12.84
CA ILE A 95 -8.79 -7.39 13.73
C ILE A 95 -8.52 -8.32 14.92
N ASP A 96 -7.88 -9.48 14.72
CA ASP A 96 -7.53 -10.41 15.81
C ASP A 96 -6.61 -9.77 16.87
N LEU A 97 -5.77 -8.81 16.47
CA LEU A 97 -4.94 -8.05 17.40
C LEU A 97 -5.80 -7.11 18.25
N PHE A 98 -6.72 -6.37 17.64
CA PHE A 98 -7.60 -5.45 18.36
C PHE A 98 -8.59 -6.19 19.26
N GLU A 99 -9.03 -7.38 18.85
CA GLU A 99 -9.83 -8.27 19.68
C GLU A 99 -9.08 -8.73 20.92
N ARG A 100 -7.81 -9.14 20.79
CA ARG A 100 -6.95 -9.47 21.94
C ARG A 100 -6.72 -8.30 22.90
N LEU A 101 -6.81 -7.08 22.40
CA LEU A 101 -6.74 -5.85 23.19
C LEU A 101 -8.10 -5.46 23.80
N GLY A 102 -9.18 -6.17 23.49
CA GLY A 102 -10.53 -5.88 23.94
C GLY A 102 -11.20 -4.70 23.23
N LEU A 103 -10.68 -4.29 22.07
CA LEU A 103 -11.12 -3.07 21.37
C LEU A 103 -11.97 -3.35 20.13
N ALA A 104 -12.07 -4.61 19.72
CA ALA A 104 -12.86 -5.05 18.57
C ALA A 104 -13.45 -6.43 18.82
N THR A 105 -14.49 -6.78 18.09
CA THR A 105 -15.01 -8.14 17.99
C THR A 105 -15.02 -8.53 16.53
N ARG A 106 -14.29 -9.60 16.18
CA ARG A 106 -14.37 -10.17 14.84
C ARG A 106 -15.68 -10.95 14.73
N LEU A 107 -16.47 -10.65 13.71
CA LEU A 107 -17.70 -11.37 13.43
C LEU A 107 -17.40 -12.65 12.66
N ASP A 108 -18.11 -13.72 13.00
CA ASP A 108 -18.00 -15.05 12.39
C ASP A 108 -19.40 -15.70 12.26
N ASP A 109 -19.45 -17.03 12.17
CA ASP A 109 -20.69 -17.80 12.10
C ASP A 109 -21.49 -17.82 13.42
N ALA A 110 -20.89 -17.40 14.54
CA ALA A 110 -21.56 -17.29 15.83
C ALA A 110 -22.17 -15.89 16.03
N PRO A 111 -23.40 -15.80 16.59
CA PRO A 111 -24.07 -14.52 16.76
C PRO A 111 -23.40 -13.65 17.82
N THR A 112 -22.99 -12.44 17.44
CA THR A 112 -22.67 -11.36 18.38
C THR A 112 -23.90 -10.47 18.58
N VAL A 113 -24.51 -10.52 19.76
CA VAL A 113 -25.76 -9.79 20.03
C VAL A 113 -25.48 -8.40 20.60
N VAL A 114 -26.01 -7.37 19.93
CA VAL A 114 -26.00 -5.97 20.40
C VAL A 114 -27.43 -5.44 20.43
N GLY A 115 -27.92 -5.12 21.64
CA GLY A 115 -29.33 -4.80 21.85
C GLY A 115 -30.21 -5.98 21.41
N ASP A 116 -31.14 -5.71 20.50
CA ASP A 116 -32.10 -6.70 19.97
C ASP A 116 -31.66 -7.31 18.61
N VAL A 117 -30.38 -7.19 18.22
CA VAL A 117 -29.87 -7.63 16.90
C VAL A 117 -28.70 -8.61 17.05
N ALA A 118 -28.75 -9.72 16.32
CA ALA A 118 -27.64 -10.65 16.16
C ALA A 118 -26.82 -10.32 14.91
N PHE A 119 -25.52 -10.05 15.09
CA PHE A 119 -24.59 -9.81 13.99
C PHE A 119 -23.74 -11.03 13.70
N TYR A 120 -23.60 -11.35 12.43
CA TYR A 120 -22.80 -12.44 11.88
C TYR A 120 -21.77 -11.90 10.89
N GLY A 121 -20.70 -12.64 10.65
CA GLY A 121 -19.60 -12.22 9.79
C GLY A 121 -19.28 -13.23 8.70
N LEU A 122 -19.06 -12.72 7.50
CA LEU A 122 -18.49 -13.43 6.37
C LEU A 122 -17.32 -12.62 5.81
N ASP A 123 -16.10 -13.01 6.19
CA ASP A 123 -14.88 -12.43 5.64
C ASP A 123 -14.84 -12.57 4.11
N HIS A 124 -13.98 -11.78 3.47
CA HIS A 124 -13.75 -11.90 2.04
C HIS A 124 -13.30 -13.32 1.64
N VAL A 125 -14.04 -13.90 0.68
CA VAL A 125 -13.71 -15.19 0.06
C VAL A 125 -13.45 -15.00 -1.44
N PRO A 126 -12.25 -15.39 -1.95
CA PRO A 126 -11.96 -15.37 -3.39
C PRO A 126 -12.95 -16.23 -4.17
N ALA A 127 -13.33 -15.80 -5.37
CA ALA A 127 -14.32 -16.48 -6.22
C ALA A 127 -14.10 -17.99 -6.35
N SER A 128 -12.85 -18.44 -6.44
CA SER A 128 -12.50 -19.86 -6.58
C SER A 128 -12.80 -20.73 -5.35
N ARG A 129 -13.16 -20.14 -4.21
CA ARG A 129 -13.45 -20.85 -2.94
C ARG A 129 -14.89 -20.62 -2.46
N ARG A 130 -15.71 -19.86 -3.20
CA ARG A 130 -17.08 -19.53 -2.79
C ARG A 130 -18.01 -20.74 -2.88
N ASP A 131 -17.76 -21.65 -3.82
CA ASP A 131 -18.54 -22.89 -3.99
C ASP A 131 -18.38 -23.88 -2.80
N ASP A 132 -17.36 -23.67 -1.95
CA ASP A 132 -17.11 -24.50 -0.77
C ASP A 132 -17.78 -23.93 0.50
N LEU A 133 -18.50 -22.80 0.40
CA LEU A 133 -19.17 -22.17 1.54
C LEU A 133 -20.49 -22.87 1.86
N GLU A 134 -20.70 -23.17 3.14
CA GLU A 134 -21.91 -23.85 3.61
C GLU A 134 -23.00 -22.87 4.09
N TYR A 135 -22.66 -21.60 4.32
CA TYR A 135 -23.53 -20.56 4.91
C TYR A 135 -24.26 -21.03 6.19
N ALA A 136 -23.62 -21.90 6.96
CA ALA A 136 -24.11 -22.36 8.25
C ALA A 136 -23.82 -21.31 9.33
N PHE A 137 -24.88 -20.82 9.97
CA PHE A 137 -24.81 -19.83 11.03
C PHE A 137 -25.49 -20.36 12.29
N ASP A 138 -24.89 -20.11 13.45
CA ASP A 138 -25.44 -20.57 14.72
C ASP A 138 -26.77 -19.85 15.04
N PRO A 139 -27.75 -20.53 15.63
CA PRO A 139 -29.06 -19.94 15.91
C PRO A 139 -29.00 -18.85 16.99
N HIS A 140 -29.85 -17.82 16.85
CA HIS A 140 -29.99 -16.73 17.82
C HIS A 140 -31.40 -16.67 18.44
N GLN A 141 -31.55 -15.79 19.43
CA GLN A 141 -32.83 -15.44 20.06
C GLN A 141 -33.15 -13.93 19.98
N ALA A 142 -32.32 -13.17 19.26
CA ALA A 142 -32.54 -11.75 19.00
C ALA A 142 -33.73 -11.52 18.07
N ASP A 143 -34.35 -10.34 18.14
CA ASP A 143 -35.51 -9.98 17.32
C ASP A 143 -35.12 -9.78 15.85
N HIS A 144 -33.88 -9.38 15.59
CA HIS A 144 -33.33 -9.20 14.25
C HIS A 144 -32.01 -9.94 14.05
N ALA A 145 -31.66 -10.20 12.79
CA ALA A 145 -30.36 -10.70 12.38
C ALA A 145 -29.78 -9.89 11.23
N ALA A 146 -28.47 -9.65 11.26
CA ALA A 146 -27.74 -9.00 10.18
C ALA A 146 -26.45 -9.77 9.85
N LEU A 147 -26.21 -9.98 8.56
CA LEU A 147 -24.96 -10.56 8.05
C LEU A 147 -24.06 -9.44 7.56
N VAL A 148 -22.84 -9.37 8.08
CA VAL A 148 -21.79 -8.47 7.60
C VAL A 148 -20.90 -9.26 6.66
N ALA A 149 -20.73 -8.80 5.42
CA ALA A 149 -19.95 -9.53 4.41
C ALA A 149 -19.08 -8.61 3.54
N HIS A 150 -17.99 -9.13 2.99
CA HIS A 150 -17.08 -8.36 2.14
C HIS A 150 -16.88 -9.02 0.77
N GLY A 151 -17.27 -8.32 -0.29
CA GLY A 151 -17.23 -8.78 -1.68
C GLY A 151 -18.24 -8.05 -2.56
N LEU A 152 -18.29 -8.38 -3.86
CA LEU A 152 -19.20 -7.74 -4.83
C LEU A 152 -20.48 -8.55 -5.04
N PHE A 153 -21.49 -8.25 -4.24
CA PHE A 153 -22.81 -8.89 -4.24
C PHE A 153 -23.83 -8.26 -5.19
N GLU A 154 -24.69 -9.09 -5.80
CA GLU A 154 -25.83 -8.65 -6.63
C GLU A 154 -26.89 -7.90 -5.80
N PRO A 155 -27.66 -6.94 -6.36
CA PRO A 155 -27.78 -6.59 -7.78
C PRO A 155 -26.90 -5.39 -8.20
N PHE A 156 -25.84 -5.10 -7.46
CA PHE A 156 -25.03 -3.91 -7.70
C PHE A 156 -24.10 -4.07 -8.92
N ALA A 157 -23.60 -2.94 -9.42
CA ALA A 157 -22.68 -2.94 -10.56
C ALA A 157 -21.41 -3.74 -10.24
N HIS A 158 -20.90 -4.45 -11.24
CA HIS A 158 -19.70 -5.30 -11.13
C HIS A 158 -19.81 -6.47 -10.15
N ALA A 159 -21.01 -6.77 -9.65
CA ALA A 159 -21.26 -7.91 -8.79
C ALA A 159 -20.87 -9.24 -9.47
N ASP A 160 -20.29 -10.12 -8.67
CA ASP A 160 -19.89 -11.48 -9.04
C ASP A 160 -20.29 -12.52 -7.98
N TRP A 161 -21.06 -12.12 -6.96
CA TRP A 161 -21.56 -12.97 -5.90
C TRP A 161 -23.09 -12.87 -5.82
N ASP A 162 -23.77 -13.98 -6.02
CA ASP A 162 -25.24 -14.03 -5.98
C ASP A 162 -25.76 -13.96 -4.54
N THR A 163 -26.35 -12.81 -4.20
CA THR A 163 -27.00 -12.55 -2.91
C THR A 163 -28.21 -13.44 -2.66
N GLU A 164 -28.96 -13.79 -3.71
CA GLU A 164 -30.14 -14.64 -3.55
C GLU A 164 -29.74 -16.04 -3.07
N THR A 165 -28.66 -16.59 -3.62
CA THR A 165 -28.08 -17.86 -3.19
C THR A 165 -27.62 -17.81 -1.75
N VAL A 166 -26.85 -16.79 -1.35
CA VAL A 166 -26.38 -16.63 0.04
C VAL A 166 -27.55 -16.64 1.02
N LEU A 167 -28.60 -15.85 0.74
CA LEU A 167 -29.79 -15.78 1.59
C LEU A 167 -30.62 -17.07 1.58
N ALA A 168 -30.67 -17.80 0.46
CA ALA A 168 -31.46 -19.02 0.34
C ALA A 168 -30.79 -20.23 1.00
N GLU A 169 -29.46 -20.25 1.04
CA GLU A 169 -28.66 -21.35 1.61
C GLU A 169 -28.30 -21.11 3.09
N SER A 170 -28.50 -19.89 3.60
CA SER A 170 -28.25 -19.57 5.01
C SER A 170 -29.28 -20.23 5.94
N ASP A 171 -28.80 -20.79 7.07
CA ASP A 171 -29.66 -21.36 8.12
C ASP A 171 -30.40 -20.29 8.97
N VAL A 172 -30.04 -19.01 8.80
CA VAL A 172 -30.61 -17.86 9.50
C VAL A 172 -31.26 -16.91 8.50
N ASP A 173 -32.49 -16.47 8.80
CA ASP A 173 -33.17 -15.43 8.06
C ASP A 173 -32.61 -14.06 8.48
N PHE A 174 -32.00 -13.33 7.55
CA PHE A 174 -31.42 -12.00 7.80
C PHE A 174 -32.37 -10.88 7.44
N ASP A 175 -32.48 -9.86 8.30
CA ASP A 175 -33.20 -8.61 8.00
C ASP A 175 -32.35 -7.65 7.16
N ALA A 176 -31.02 -7.71 7.32
CA ALA A 176 -30.07 -6.87 6.59
C ALA A 176 -28.73 -7.55 6.30
N LEU A 177 -28.23 -7.35 5.08
CA LEU A 177 -26.86 -7.63 4.65
C LEU A 177 -26.09 -6.30 4.58
N LEU A 178 -25.04 -6.23 5.40
CA LEU A 178 -24.17 -5.07 5.57
C LEU A 178 -22.84 -5.35 4.85
N LEU A 179 -22.70 -4.79 3.65
CA LEU A 179 -21.65 -5.18 2.72
C LEU A 179 -20.51 -4.14 2.63
N GLY A 180 -19.29 -4.61 2.42
CA GLY A 180 -18.12 -3.81 2.01
C GLY A 180 -17.45 -4.37 0.75
N ASP A 181 -16.40 -3.70 0.24
CA ASP A 181 -15.64 -3.91 -1.03
C ASP A 181 -16.08 -2.92 -2.13
N ASN A 182 -17.38 -2.66 -2.27
CA ASN A 182 -17.85 -1.66 -3.23
C ASN A 182 -17.77 -0.24 -2.66
N HIS A 183 -16.87 0.57 -3.22
CA HIS A 183 -16.68 1.97 -2.84
C HIS A 183 -17.83 2.91 -3.27
N GLU A 184 -18.75 2.44 -4.11
CA GLU A 184 -19.98 3.16 -4.45
C GLU A 184 -21.10 2.79 -3.45
N PRO A 185 -21.71 3.76 -2.75
CA PRO A 185 -22.79 3.48 -1.83
C PRO A 185 -24.02 2.94 -2.57
N GLY A 186 -24.70 1.97 -1.98
CA GLY A 186 -25.84 1.32 -2.62
C GLY A 186 -26.83 0.74 -1.63
N GLN A 187 -28.11 0.71 -2.00
CA GLN A 187 -29.18 0.06 -1.24
C GLN A 187 -30.12 -0.68 -2.19
N ALA A 188 -30.46 -1.91 -1.85
CA ALA A 188 -31.40 -2.76 -2.57
C ALA A 188 -32.15 -3.65 -1.58
N THR A 189 -33.15 -4.39 -2.09
CA THR A 189 -33.86 -5.41 -1.33
C THR A 189 -33.84 -6.71 -2.14
N VAL A 190 -33.45 -7.81 -1.49
CA VAL A 190 -33.40 -9.15 -2.08
C VAL A 190 -34.08 -10.11 -1.10
N ARG A 191 -35.09 -10.85 -1.54
CA ARG A 191 -35.88 -11.78 -0.68
C ARG A 191 -36.39 -11.13 0.63
N ASP A 192 -36.89 -9.90 0.54
CA ASP A 192 -37.35 -9.08 1.69
C ASP A 192 -36.24 -8.68 2.69
N THR A 193 -34.97 -8.99 2.40
CA THR A 193 -33.79 -8.57 3.17
C THR A 193 -33.20 -7.28 2.57
N TRP A 194 -32.83 -6.33 3.42
CA TRP A 194 -32.07 -5.16 2.97
C TRP A 194 -30.65 -5.55 2.59
N VAL A 195 -30.12 -5.00 1.50
CA VAL A 195 -28.74 -5.22 1.06
C VAL A 195 -28.11 -3.86 0.81
N THR A 196 -27.00 -3.54 1.48
CA THR A 196 -26.43 -2.19 1.39
C THR A 196 -24.90 -2.15 1.43
N TYR A 197 -24.33 -1.23 0.66
CA TYR A 197 -22.95 -0.77 0.77
C TYR A 197 -22.91 0.66 1.34
N PRO A 198 -22.03 0.96 2.30
CA PRO A 198 -21.81 2.32 2.78
C PRO A 198 -20.96 3.14 1.79
N GLY A 199 -20.19 2.46 0.94
CA GLY A 199 -19.09 3.03 0.16
C GLY A 199 -17.87 3.32 1.05
N SER A 200 -16.81 3.82 0.42
CA SER A 200 -15.58 4.24 1.12
C SER A 200 -15.81 5.48 1.97
N THR A 201 -15.09 5.58 3.09
CA THR A 201 -15.13 6.76 3.97
C THR A 201 -14.36 7.95 3.41
N GLU A 202 -13.41 7.70 2.50
CA GLU A 202 -12.68 8.72 1.74
C GLU A 202 -12.46 8.27 0.28
N ARG A 203 -12.30 9.21 -0.65
CA ARG A 203 -12.09 8.94 -2.07
C ARG A 203 -10.78 8.20 -2.31
N ALA A 204 -10.86 6.93 -2.68
CA ALA A 204 -9.72 6.08 -3.01
C ALA A 204 -9.30 6.17 -4.48
N SER A 205 -10.17 6.68 -5.36
CA SER A 205 -9.87 6.81 -6.79
C SER A 205 -10.33 8.15 -7.39
N ALA A 206 -9.85 8.45 -8.61
CA ALA A 206 -10.29 9.64 -9.36
C ALA A 206 -11.69 9.47 -10.00
N SER A 207 -12.22 8.25 -10.07
CA SER A 207 -13.59 7.97 -10.52
C SER A 207 -14.63 8.24 -9.43
N GLU A 208 -14.20 8.27 -8.17
CA GLU A 208 -15.03 8.42 -6.98
C GLU A 208 -15.50 9.88 -6.75
N ARG A 209 -16.32 10.41 -7.68
CA ARG A 209 -16.74 11.82 -7.66
C ARG A 209 -17.67 12.19 -6.51
N GLU A 210 -18.60 11.31 -6.19
CA GLU A 210 -19.62 11.55 -5.16
C GLU A 210 -19.04 11.70 -3.75
N GLY A 211 -19.81 12.37 -2.89
CA GLY A 211 -19.47 12.57 -1.48
C GLY A 211 -19.43 11.24 -0.71
N ARG A 212 -18.48 11.13 0.22
CA ARG A 212 -18.22 9.94 1.03
C ARG A 212 -19.10 9.91 2.28
N GLY A 213 -19.20 8.78 2.94
CA GLY A 213 -20.17 8.61 4.01
C GLY A 213 -20.19 7.23 4.65
N TYR A 214 -21.21 7.02 5.47
CA TYR A 214 -21.53 5.74 6.09
C TYR A 214 -23.05 5.60 6.19
N ASN A 215 -23.53 4.41 6.57
CA ASN A 215 -24.93 4.15 6.81
C ASN A 215 -25.23 4.18 8.31
N LEU A 216 -26.29 4.88 8.70
CA LEU A 216 -26.91 4.78 10.02
C LEU A 216 -28.12 3.84 9.87
N ILE A 217 -28.08 2.73 10.58
CA ILE A 217 -29.11 1.68 10.50
C ILE A 217 -29.88 1.65 11.80
N THR A 218 -31.19 1.58 11.70
CA THR A 218 -32.10 1.49 12.82
C THR A 218 -32.92 0.22 12.70
N PHE A 219 -32.73 -0.70 13.65
CA PHE A 219 -33.53 -1.91 13.83
C PHE A 219 -34.62 -1.64 14.88
N ALA A 220 -35.87 -1.60 14.43
CA ALA A 220 -37.07 -1.42 15.24
C ALA A 220 -38.15 -2.41 14.75
N ASP A 221 -39.42 -2.02 14.63
CA ASP A 221 -40.41 -2.92 14.01
C ASP A 221 -40.04 -3.28 12.55
N ASP A 222 -39.40 -2.34 11.86
CA ASP A 222 -38.80 -2.50 10.53
C ASP A 222 -37.34 -1.99 10.56
N VAL A 223 -36.55 -2.38 9.56
CA VAL A 223 -35.18 -1.86 9.35
C VAL A 223 -35.22 -0.58 8.49
N ASP A 224 -34.66 0.51 9.01
CA ASP A 224 -34.49 1.80 8.31
C ASP A 224 -33.00 2.10 8.13
N ILE A 225 -32.58 2.28 6.88
CA ILE A 225 -31.18 2.56 6.51
C ILE A 225 -31.11 3.99 5.97
N ARG A 226 -30.29 4.83 6.60
CA ARG A 226 -30.05 6.22 6.16
C ARG A 226 -28.59 6.49 5.97
N ARG A 227 -28.23 6.99 4.80
CA ARG A 227 -26.87 7.45 4.55
C ARG A 227 -26.59 8.77 5.28
N ARG A 228 -25.38 8.89 5.82
CA ARG A 228 -24.80 10.11 6.38
C ARG A 228 -23.57 10.49 5.58
N ALA A 229 -23.44 11.78 5.29
CA ALA A 229 -22.30 12.30 4.56
C ALA A 229 -21.16 12.60 5.55
N LEU A 230 -19.93 12.30 5.13
CA LEU A 230 -18.72 12.72 5.82
C LEU A 230 -18.15 13.96 5.15
N GLU A 231 -17.67 14.89 5.95
CA GLU A 231 -16.88 16.02 5.45
C GLU A 231 -15.45 15.54 5.20
N THR A 232 -15.15 15.22 3.93
CA THR A 232 -13.82 14.78 3.51
C THR A 232 -13.09 15.84 2.69
N ARG A 233 -11.82 15.58 2.34
CA ARG A 233 -11.02 16.55 1.58
C ARG A 233 -11.76 16.94 0.28
N PRO A 234 -11.81 18.24 -0.08
CA PRO A 234 -12.41 18.66 -1.34
C PRO A 234 -11.71 18.03 -2.54
N PHE A 235 -12.50 17.44 -3.43
CA PHE A 235 -12.07 17.04 -4.77
C PHE A 235 -12.75 17.93 -5.79
N VAL A 236 -11.96 18.59 -6.62
CA VAL A 236 -12.43 19.47 -7.69
C VAL A 236 -12.25 18.73 -9.01
N PHE A 237 -13.36 18.31 -9.61
CA PHE A 237 -13.37 17.67 -10.92
C PHE A 237 -13.66 18.71 -12.00
N VAL A 238 -12.76 18.85 -12.97
CA VAL A 238 -12.87 19.82 -14.06
C VAL A 238 -12.80 19.08 -15.38
N ASP A 239 -13.96 18.84 -15.99
CA ASP A 239 -14.05 18.22 -17.30
C ASP A 239 -14.06 19.31 -18.37
N VAL A 240 -13.05 19.32 -19.24
CA VAL A 240 -12.85 20.34 -20.27
C VAL A 240 -12.92 19.69 -21.66
N GLU A 241 -13.98 20.00 -22.40
CA GLU A 241 -14.07 19.70 -23.83
C GLU A 241 -13.47 20.87 -24.63
N LEU A 242 -12.33 20.62 -25.27
CA LEU A 242 -11.62 21.61 -26.10
C LEU A 242 -12.08 21.55 -27.54
N ARG A 243 -12.43 22.72 -28.10
CA ARG A 243 -12.74 22.89 -29.52
C ARG A 243 -11.52 23.27 -30.34
N ASP A 244 -11.64 23.20 -31.67
CA ASP A 244 -10.58 23.64 -32.59
C ASP A 244 -10.10 25.07 -32.26
N GLY A 245 -8.80 25.22 -32.04
CA GLY A 245 -8.16 26.49 -31.64
C GLY A 245 -8.23 26.80 -30.13
N GLU A 246 -8.79 25.92 -29.31
CA GLU A 246 -8.72 25.98 -27.85
C GLU A 246 -7.64 25.03 -27.33
N GLY A 247 -6.83 25.47 -26.36
CA GLY A 247 -5.74 24.67 -25.78
C GLY A 247 -5.58 24.94 -24.28
N ALA A 248 -4.34 24.89 -23.80
CA ALA A 248 -4.01 25.08 -22.38
C ALA A 248 -4.63 26.35 -21.72
N PRO A 249 -4.75 27.52 -22.40
CA PRO A 249 -5.40 28.69 -21.82
C PRO A 249 -6.87 28.45 -21.42
N ARG A 250 -7.59 27.64 -22.20
CA ARG A 250 -9.00 27.31 -21.93
C ARG A 250 -9.14 26.44 -20.68
N VAL A 251 -8.25 25.45 -20.52
CA VAL A 251 -8.20 24.60 -19.32
C VAL A 251 -7.91 25.45 -18.08
N ARG A 252 -6.94 26.37 -18.15
CA ARG A 252 -6.61 27.29 -17.05
C ARG A 252 -7.77 28.23 -16.70
N GLU A 253 -8.52 28.70 -17.69
CA GLU A 253 -9.72 29.49 -17.45
C GLU A 253 -10.81 28.69 -16.71
N GLN A 254 -10.97 27.40 -17.01
CA GLN A 254 -11.89 26.53 -16.27
C GLN A 254 -11.42 26.33 -14.83
N LEU A 255 -10.14 26.05 -14.60
CA LEU A 255 -9.59 25.89 -13.25
C LEU A 255 -9.84 27.10 -12.33
N ARG A 256 -9.68 28.33 -12.85
CA ARG A 256 -9.90 29.58 -12.10
C ARG A 256 -11.34 29.81 -11.62
N GLN A 257 -12.30 29.03 -12.09
CA GLN A 257 -13.69 29.13 -11.64
C GLN A 257 -13.95 28.34 -10.35
N HIS A 258 -12.97 27.57 -9.89
CA HIS A 258 -13.06 26.73 -8.70
C HIS A 258 -12.12 27.23 -7.60
N ASP A 259 -12.47 26.95 -6.35
CA ASP A 259 -11.56 27.09 -5.22
C ASP A 259 -10.68 25.84 -5.15
N LEU A 260 -9.38 26.01 -5.36
CA LEU A 260 -8.41 24.92 -5.38
C LEU A 260 -7.72 24.73 -4.03
N THR A 261 -7.96 25.61 -3.06
CA THR A 261 -7.23 25.66 -1.79
C THR A 261 -7.29 24.31 -1.07
N ASP A 262 -6.13 23.67 -0.86
CA ASP A 262 -5.97 22.37 -0.20
C ASP A 262 -6.77 21.21 -0.83
N ALA A 263 -7.28 21.40 -2.06
CA ALA A 263 -8.10 20.42 -2.76
C ALA A 263 -7.25 19.45 -3.61
N VAL A 264 -7.82 18.29 -3.89
CA VAL A 264 -7.35 17.41 -4.97
C VAL A 264 -8.07 17.79 -6.25
N VAL A 265 -7.33 18.24 -7.25
CA VAL A 265 -7.86 18.71 -8.53
C VAL A 265 -7.65 17.61 -9.57
N ILE A 266 -8.74 17.13 -10.16
CA ILE A 266 -8.73 16.16 -11.24
C ILE A 266 -9.28 16.84 -12.49
N VAL A 267 -8.45 16.98 -13.51
CA VAL A 267 -8.81 17.57 -14.79
C VAL A 267 -8.89 16.48 -15.84
N GLU A 268 -10.02 16.40 -16.54
CA GLU A 268 -10.18 15.52 -17.70
C GLU A 268 -10.32 16.37 -18.96
N VAL A 269 -9.45 16.17 -19.94
CA VAL A 269 -9.47 16.90 -21.20
C VAL A 269 -9.96 15.98 -22.33
N THR A 270 -10.93 16.47 -23.09
CA THR A 270 -11.54 15.77 -24.24
C THR A 270 -11.72 16.74 -25.41
N GLY A 271 -12.16 16.25 -26.59
CA GLY A 271 -12.46 17.09 -27.76
C GLY A 271 -11.35 17.11 -28.82
N SER A 272 -11.34 18.14 -29.67
CA SER A 272 -10.48 18.25 -30.87
C SER A 272 -9.52 19.45 -30.83
N GLY A 273 -9.42 20.14 -29.69
CA GLY A 273 -8.56 21.33 -29.57
C GLY A 273 -7.06 21.06 -29.65
N GLU A 274 -6.28 22.12 -29.43
CA GLU A 274 -4.81 22.09 -29.48
C GLU A 274 -4.22 21.17 -28.39
N PRO A 275 -3.01 20.62 -28.60
CA PRO A 275 -2.31 19.83 -27.59
C PRO A 275 -2.13 20.60 -26.27
N VAL A 276 -2.34 19.89 -25.16
CA VAL A 276 -2.16 20.45 -23.81
C VAL A 276 -1.07 19.65 -23.11
N THR A 277 -0.08 20.34 -22.54
CA THR A 277 0.93 19.70 -21.70
C THR A 277 0.36 19.52 -20.29
N PRO A 278 0.08 18.28 -19.82
CA PRO A 278 -0.56 18.04 -18.52
C PRO A 278 0.22 18.65 -17.35
N ALA A 279 1.54 18.46 -17.34
CA ALA A 279 2.42 18.99 -16.29
C ALA A 279 2.31 20.52 -16.11
N ALA A 280 2.14 21.28 -17.21
CA ALA A 280 2.02 22.74 -17.16
C ALA A 280 0.64 23.23 -16.66
N ILE A 281 -0.36 22.34 -16.65
CA ILE A 281 -1.67 22.59 -16.04
C ILE A 281 -1.64 22.17 -14.57
N GLU A 282 -1.02 21.02 -14.26
CA GLU A 282 -0.84 20.55 -12.89
C GLU A 282 -0.03 21.54 -12.05
N GLU A 283 1.09 22.03 -12.55
CA GLU A 283 1.92 23.05 -11.89
C GLU A 283 1.14 24.33 -11.61
N ALA A 284 0.40 24.83 -12.60
CA ALA A 284 -0.43 26.03 -12.44
C ALA A 284 -1.53 25.84 -11.39
N ALA A 285 -2.17 24.66 -11.34
CA ALA A 285 -3.18 24.38 -10.33
C ALA A 285 -2.58 24.34 -8.91
N VAL A 286 -1.37 23.79 -8.75
CA VAL A 286 -0.64 23.78 -7.47
C VAL A 286 -0.22 25.20 -7.06
N GLU A 287 0.25 26.02 -8.00
CA GLU A 287 0.54 27.45 -7.76
C GLU A 287 -0.70 28.23 -7.31
N ASP A 288 -1.88 27.86 -7.84
CA ASP A 288 -3.18 28.42 -7.48
C ASP A 288 -3.77 27.83 -6.17
N GLY A 289 -3.03 26.94 -5.49
CA GLY A 289 -3.36 26.46 -4.13
C GLY A 289 -3.83 25.00 -4.03
N ALA A 290 -3.86 24.25 -5.14
CA ALA A 290 -4.16 22.82 -5.10
C ALA A 290 -3.14 22.05 -4.27
N LEU A 291 -3.61 21.14 -3.41
CA LEU A 291 -2.74 20.20 -2.72
C LEU A 291 -2.11 19.22 -3.72
N ILE A 292 -2.94 18.69 -4.63
CA ILE A 292 -2.58 17.74 -5.67
C ILE A 292 -3.37 18.12 -6.91
N ALA A 293 -2.72 18.12 -8.07
CA ALA A 293 -3.38 18.25 -9.36
C ALA A 293 -3.02 17.05 -10.25
N ARG A 294 -4.02 16.49 -10.93
CA ARG A 294 -3.85 15.42 -11.93
C ARG A 294 -4.62 15.77 -13.18
N VAL A 295 -3.94 15.73 -14.32
CA VAL A 295 -4.54 16.06 -15.61
C VAL A 295 -4.47 14.83 -16.50
N THR A 296 -5.63 14.34 -16.94
CA THR A 296 -5.75 13.24 -17.90
C THR A 296 -6.27 13.79 -19.21
N ASP A 297 -5.43 13.76 -20.26
CA ASP A 297 -5.86 14.07 -21.62
C ASP A 297 -6.30 12.77 -22.30
N ARG A 298 -7.60 12.66 -22.60
CA ARG A 298 -8.20 11.47 -23.23
C ARG A 298 -8.30 11.58 -24.75
N ARG A 299 -7.73 12.63 -25.34
CA ARG A 299 -7.75 12.85 -26.79
C ARG A 299 -6.69 11.99 -27.46
N GLU A 300 -7.04 11.39 -28.59
CA GLU A 300 -6.07 10.82 -29.52
C GLU A 300 -5.49 11.98 -30.33
N ILE A 301 -4.26 12.37 -30.02
CA ILE A 301 -3.53 13.39 -30.77
C ILE A 301 -2.60 12.65 -31.72
N ASP A 302 -2.80 12.82 -33.03
CA ASP A 302 -1.83 12.34 -34.03
C ASP A 302 -0.53 13.13 -33.84
N ASP A 303 0.42 12.52 -33.13
CA ASP A 303 1.79 13.01 -33.04
C ASP A 303 2.49 12.78 -34.40
N GLU A 304 2.18 13.60 -35.42
CA GLU A 304 3.04 13.75 -36.61
C GLU A 304 4.30 14.60 -36.30
N ALA A 305 4.77 14.56 -35.06
CA ALA A 305 6.09 15.04 -34.69
C ALA A 305 6.98 13.82 -34.52
N ASP A 306 7.67 13.43 -35.59
CA ASP A 306 8.92 12.68 -35.48
C ASP A 306 9.84 13.50 -34.58
N VAL A 307 9.81 13.23 -33.28
CA VAL A 307 10.81 13.76 -32.36
C VAL A 307 12.07 12.97 -32.67
N ASP A 308 12.89 13.54 -33.54
CA ASP A 308 14.26 13.07 -33.80
C ASP A 308 15.06 13.26 -32.50
N VAL A 309 14.96 12.30 -31.59
CA VAL A 309 15.78 12.23 -30.39
C VAL A 309 17.18 11.83 -30.82
N SER A 310 18.00 12.82 -31.17
CA SER A 310 19.43 12.64 -31.31
C SER A 310 20.01 12.49 -29.90
N PHE A 311 20.29 11.25 -29.52
CA PHE A 311 21.19 11.00 -28.40
C PHE A 311 22.58 11.51 -28.79
N ALA A 312 23.20 12.30 -27.91
CA ALA A 312 24.61 12.61 -28.06
C ALA A 312 25.40 11.29 -28.08
N ASP A 313 26.40 11.18 -28.95
CA ASP A 313 27.26 10.00 -29.01
C ASP A 313 28.00 9.88 -27.66
N PRO A 314 27.78 8.80 -26.88
CA PRO A 314 28.46 8.61 -25.61
C PRO A 314 29.99 8.60 -25.74
N ASP A 315 30.53 8.20 -26.90
CA ASP A 315 31.98 8.21 -27.14
C ASP A 315 32.51 9.63 -27.34
N ASP A 316 31.71 10.55 -27.88
CA ASP A 316 32.08 11.97 -27.97
C ASP A 316 32.18 12.61 -26.58
N ALA A 317 31.21 12.33 -25.70
CA ALA A 317 31.22 12.81 -24.32
C ALA A 317 32.43 12.28 -23.53
N VAL A 318 32.81 11.02 -23.76
CA VAL A 318 34.00 10.45 -23.13
C VAL A 318 35.29 11.03 -23.71
N ARG A 319 35.35 11.28 -25.02
CA ARG A 319 36.52 11.92 -25.67
C ARG A 319 36.75 13.35 -25.17
N GLU A 320 35.68 14.11 -24.97
CA GLU A 320 35.73 15.44 -24.36
C GLU A 320 36.28 15.34 -22.92
N ARG A 321 35.79 14.37 -22.13
CA ARG A 321 36.28 14.17 -20.76
C ARG A 321 37.73 13.70 -20.67
N LEU A 322 38.18 12.86 -21.60
CA LEU A 322 39.57 12.42 -21.71
C LEU A 322 40.50 13.56 -22.09
N ALA A 323 40.07 14.50 -22.94
CA ALA A 323 40.86 15.69 -23.27
C ALA A 323 41.13 16.58 -22.05
N ASP A 324 40.19 16.67 -21.12
CA ASP A 324 40.35 17.41 -19.86
C ASP A 324 41.30 16.73 -18.86
N LEU A 325 41.51 15.42 -18.98
CA LEU A 325 42.29 14.60 -18.04
C LEU A 325 43.78 14.46 -18.41
N ASP A 326 44.19 14.99 -19.57
CA ASP A 326 45.55 14.91 -20.13
C ASP A 326 46.22 13.54 -19.92
N PRO A 327 45.57 12.44 -20.37
CA PRO A 327 46.07 11.10 -20.12
C PRO A 327 47.39 10.87 -20.85
N SER A 328 48.20 9.95 -20.30
CA SER A 328 49.45 9.58 -20.96
C SER A 328 49.18 9.02 -22.36
N PRO A 329 50.13 9.15 -23.30
CA PRO A 329 49.98 8.56 -24.63
C PRO A 329 49.60 7.07 -24.56
N ALA A 330 50.15 6.33 -23.59
CA ALA A 330 49.84 4.91 -23.37
C ALA A 330 48.37 4.67 -23.00
N ALA A 331 47.78 5.55 -22.19
CA ALA A 331 46.37 5.47 -21.85
C ALA A 331 45.47 5.83 -23.04
N MET A 332 45.87 6.82 -23.86
CA MET A 332 45.11 7.20 -25.08
C MET A 332 45.06 6.05 -26.11
N ASP A 333 46.17 5.35 -26.32
CA ASP A 333 46.25 4.24 -27.28
C ASP A 333 45.40 3.02 -26.89
N VAL A 334 45.31 2.76 -25.59
CA VAL A 334 44.46 1.69 -25.03
C VAL A 334 43.00 2.08 -25.15
N ASP A 335 42.67 3.32 -24.80
CA ASP A 335 41.31 3.85 -24.90
C ASP A 335 40.78 3.79 -26.35
N GLU A 336 41.61 4.23 -27.30
CA GLU A 336 41.32 4.15 -28.73
C GLU A 336 41.13 2.70 -29.20
N ALA A 337 42.00 1.78 -28.77
CA ALA A 337 41.91 0.38 -29.18
C ALA A 337 40.64 -0.32 -28.64
N VAL A 338 40.16 0.09 -27.46
CA VAL A 338 38.95 -0.46 -26.83
C VAL A 338 37.68 0.11 -27.46
N ARG A 339 37.67 1.39 -27.86
CA ARG A 339 36.50 2.06 -28.45
C ARG A 339 36.49 2.08 -29.99
N SER A 340 37.47 1.47 -30.63
CA SER A 340 37.55 1.46 -32.09
C SER A 340 36.50 0.54 -32.70
N GLU A 341 35.60 1.11 -33.51
CA GLU A 341 34.64 0.34 -34.30
C GLU A 341 35.28 -0.55 -35.39
N THR A 342 36.58 -0.36 -35.64
CA THR A 342 37.32 -1.13 -36.66
C THR A 342 38.02 -2.37 -36.06
N ILE A 343 38.08 -2.48 -34.74
CA ILE A 343 38.67 -3.62 -34.04
C ILE A 343 37.52 -4.49 -33.54
N ALA A 344 37.47 -5.75 -33.96
CA ALA A 344 36.46 -6.68 -33.44
C ALA A 344 36.68 -6.92 -31.94
N ASP A 345 35.60 -7.01 -31.15
CA ASP A 345 35.65 -7.21 -29.69
C ASP A 345 36.58 -8.34 -29.25
N SER A 346 36.58 -9.45 -30.00
CA SER A 346 37.43 -10.61 -29.74
C SER A 346 38.93 -10.35 -29.91
N ALA A 347 39.30 -9.30 -30.65
CA ALA A 347 40.68 -8.91 -30.96
C ALA A 347 41.19 -7.73 -30.12
N VAL A 348 40.31 -7.00 -29.43
CA VAL A 348 40.68 -5.84 -28.59
C VAL A 348 41.79 -6.19 -27.61
N ARG A 349 41.67 -7.33 -26.92
CA ARG A 349 42.67 -7.75 -25.93
C ARG A 349 44.06 -7.99 -26.54
N SER A 350 44.14 -8.66 -27.68
CA SER A 350 45.42 -8.86 -28.38
C SER A 350 45.99 -7.55 -28.89
N THR A 351 45.16 -6.69 -29.49
CA THR A 351 45.62 -5.41 -30.05
C THR A 351 46.12 -4.45 -28.96
N VAL A 352 45.46 -4.40 -27.81
CA VAL A 352 45.93 -3.63 -26.64
C VAL A 352 47.26 -4.19 -26.13
N THR A 353 47.41 -5.52 -26.07
CA THR A 353 48.63 -6.17 -25.59
C THR A 353 49.81 -5.85 -26.51
N ASP A 354 49.62 -6.01 -27.83
CA ASP A 354 50.65 -5.74 -28.84
C ASP A 354 51.11 -4.26 -28.80
N ARG A 355 50.16 -3.31 -28.68
CA ARG A 355 50.46 -1.86 -28.60
C ARG A 355 51.24 -1.50 -27.33
N ILE A 356 50.96 -2.15 -26.20
CA ILE A 356 51.69 -1.93 -24.94
C ILE A 356 53.09 -2.56 -25.01
N GLU A 357 53.22 -3.76 -25.58
CA GLU A 357 54.51 -4.44 -25.78
C GLU A 357 55.42 -3.65 -26.73
N GLU A 358 54.90 -3.10 -27.83
CA GLU A 358 55.66 -2.24 -28.76
C GLU A 358 56.23 -1.00 -28.05
N ARG A 359 55.44 -0.35 -27.18
CA ARG A 359 55.91 0.80 -26.40
C ARG A 359 56.89 0.46 -25.28
N LEU A 360 56.79 -0.75 -24.72
CA LEU A 360 57.78 -1.30 -23.78
C LEU A 360 59.13 -1.51 -24.47
N GLU A 361 59.13 -1.96 -25.72
CA GLU A 361 60.32 -2.18 -26.54
C GLU A 361 60.97 -0.87 -27.00
N ASP A 362 60.17 0.15 -27.32
CA ASP A 362 60.63 1.48 -27.75
C ASP A 362 61.08 2.40 -26.59
N GLY A 363 60.90 1.97 -25.33
CA GLY A 363 61.35 2.68 -24.14
C GLY A 363 60.52 3.91 -23.76
N ASP A 364 59.32 4.06 -24.33
CA ASP A 364 58.47 5.24 -24.19
C ASP A 364 57.39 5.10 -23.09
N LEU A 365 57.82 4.68 -21.90
CA LEU A 365 56.94 4.64 -20.70
C LEU A 365 57.21 5.78 -19.71
N THR A 366 57.98 6.81 -20.12
CA THR A 366 58.33 7.92 -19.21
C THR A 366 57.18 8.89 -18.91
N ALA A 367 55.98 8.65 -19.44
CA ALA A 367 54.76 9.43 -19.15
C ALA A 367 53.77 8.76 -18.17
N ALA A 368 54.19 7.73 -17.41
CA ALA A 368 53.34 7.10 -16.37
C ALA A 368 53.31 7.85 -15.02
N THR A 369 53.80 9.10 -14.96
CA THR A 369 53.67 9.97 -13.79
C THR A 369 53.20 11.37 -14.18
N SER A 370 51.91 11.52 -14.52
CA SER A 370 51.26 12.83 -14.44
C SER A 370 50.68 12.99 -13.03
N SER A 371 51.20 13.96 -12.29
CA SER A 371 50.71 14.41 -11.00
C SER A 371 49.48 15.29 -11.24
N ALA A 372 48.28 14.72 -11.16
CA ALA A 372 47.03 15.48 -10.99
C ALA A 372 46.51 15.24 -9.57
N ALA A 373 46.53 16.28 -8.74
CA ALA A 373 45.91 16.28 -7.42
C ALA A 373 44.39 16.09 -7.55
N PRO A 374 43.71 15.43 -6.60
CA PRO A 374 42.26 15.25 -6.65
C PRO A 374 41.57 16.61 -6.44
N PRO A 375 40.48 16.92 -7.17
CA PRO A 375 39.62 18.04 -6.80
C PRO A 375 38.88 17.68 -5.51
N GLU A 376 38.87 18.62 -4.57
CA GLU A 376 38.03 18.54 -3.37
C GLU A 376 36.55 18.61 -3.73
N GLY A 377 35.79 17.61 -3.25
CA GLY A 377 34.40 17.72 -2.82
C GLY A 377 33.32 17.90 -3.87
N THR A 378 32.55 16.84 -4.16
CA THR A 378 31.09 16.88 -4.04
C THR A 378 30.56 15.46 -3.81
N GLU A 379 29.92 15.24 -2.65
CA GLU A 379 29.23 14.00 -2.30
C GLU A 379 27.91 13.88 -3.08
N ALA A 380 27.62 12.70 -3.62
CA ALA A 380 26.26 12.19 -3.75
C ALA A 380 26.29 10.65 -3.71
N ALA A 381 25.45 10.11 -2.84
CA ALA A 381 25.50 8.76 -2.28
C ALA A 381 24.70 7.73 -3.08
N ALA A 382 25.15 6.47 -3.03
CA ALA A 382 24.36 5.23 -2.88
C ALA A 382 25.28 4.05 -3.24
N GLY A 383 25.38 2.96 -2.50
CA GLY A 383 24.70 2.50 -1.30
C GLY A 383 25.43 1.26 -0.80
N THR A 384 25.15 0.81 0.41
CA THR A 384 25.63 -0.50 0.88
C THR A 384 24.59 -1.14 1.78
N THR A 385 24.08 -2.26 1.30
CA THR A 385 23.38 -3.31 2.04
C THR A 385 24.33 -3.94 3.05
N PRO A 386 23.96 -4.14 4.33
CA PRO A 386 24.80 -4.85 5.30
C PRO A 386 24.50 -6.36 5.23
N GLU A 387 25.49 -7.24 5.38
CA GLU A 387 25.92 -7.88 6.64
C GLU A 387 26.92 -9.04 6.31
N PRO A 388 27.50 -9.79 7.28
CA PRO A 388 27.82 -9.52 8.69
C PRO A 388 29.25 -9.98 9.10
N ALA A 389 29.58 -9.82 10.41
CA ALA A 389 30.57 -10.51 11.26
C ALA A 389 31.60 -9.55 11.90
N THR A 390 32.09 -9.68 13.14
CA THR A 390 31.84 -10.53 14.32
C THR A 390 32.56 -9.84 15.48
N ASP A 391 32.02 -10.03 16.67
CA ASP A 391 32.55 -9.79 18.02
C ASP A 391 34.08 -9.77 18.23
N ALA A 392 34.58 -8.80 19.03
CA ALA A 392 35.54 -9.05 20.12
C ALA A 392 35.84 -7.77 20.93
N ALA A 393 35.61 -7.88 22.24
CA ALA A 393 35.93 -6.92 23.28
C ALA A 393 37.44 -6.75 23.56
N ALA A 394 37.86 -5.57 24.05
CA ALA A 394 38.42 -5.39 25.41
C ALA A 394 39.20 -4.06 25.57
N ASP A 395 38.96 -3.46 26.73
CA ASP A 395 39.82 -2.61 27.57
C ASP A 395 40.31 -1.21 27.13
N GLY A 396 39.91 -0.22 27.95
CA GLY A 396 40.54 1.10 28.08
C GLY A 396 41.85 1.03 28.90
N PRO A 397 42.27 2.07 29.65
CA PRO A 397 41.60 3.35 29.96
C PRO A 397 42.51 4.60 29.82
N ASN A 398 41.96 5.80 30.07
CA ASN A 398 42.32 6.66 31.23
C ASN A 398 42.13 8.18 30.98
N ALA A 399 41.53 8.83 32.01
CA ALA A 399 41.75 10.20 32.52
C ALA A 399 41.38 11.42 31.64
N ALA A 400 40.83 12.54 32.15
CA ALA A 400 40.40 12.98 33.48
C ALA A 400 39.70 14.36 33.37
N ASP A 401 39.20 14.82 34.52
CA ASP A 401 38.65 16.13 34.94
C ASP A 401 37.13 16.36 34.79
N ALA A 402 36.32 16.30 35.87
CA ALA A 402 36.24 17.16 37.10
C ALA A 402 35.37 18.41 36.82
N SER A 403 34.40 18.88 37.62
CA SER A 403 33.83 18.67 38.97
C SER A 403 32.40 19.28 38.89
N GLY A 404 31.41 19.11 39.78
CA GLY A 404 31.30 18.55 41.12
C GLY A 404 29.90 18.87 41.68
N ASP A 405 29.54 18.10 42.71
CA ASP A 405 28.63 18.35 43.85
C ASP A 405 27.14 18.69 43.61
N GLY A 406 26.16 18.03 44.26
CA GLY A 406 26.24 16.96 45.26
C GLY A 406 24.88 16.48 45.78
N HIS A 407 24.92 15.27 46.38
CA HIS A 407 24.22 14.72 47.57
C HIS A 407 22.70 14.95 47.78
N ALA A 408 21.89 13.99 48.25
CA ALA A 408 22.16 12.72 48.92
C ALA A 408 20.94 11.77 48.85
N SER A 409 21.25 10.48 48.82
CA SER A 409 20.46 9.27 49.12
C SER A 409 20.13 9.13 50.62
N VAL A 410 19.14 8.29 50.96
CA VAL A 410 19.14 7.22 52.01
C VAL A 410 17.85 6.39 51.76
N GLU A 411 17.93 5.13 51.28
CA GLU A 411 17.90 3.84 52.02
C GLU A 411 16.61 3.59 52.83
N THR A 412 16.07 2.39 53.07
CA THR A 412 16.08 0.99 52.59
C THR A 412 14.98 0.29 53.43
N ASP A 413 14.76 -1.01 53.18
CA ASP A 413 14.21 -2.02 54.10
C ASP A 413 12.67 -2.10 54.18
N ASP A 414 12.02 -3.27 54.19
CA ASP A 414 12.46 -4.66 54.08
C ASP A 414 11.20 -5.56 54.04
N GLN A 415 11.35 -6.77 53.49
CA GLN A 415 10.74 -8.05 53.93
C GLN A 415 9.19 -8.25 53.79
N ASP A 416 8.63 -9.43 53.49
CA ASP A 416 9.18 -10.79 53.55
C ASP A 416 8.33 -11.80 52.73
N SER A 417 9.02 -12.82 52.24
CA SER A 417 8.68 -14.26 52.13
C SER A 417 7.29 -14.76 51.71
N MET A 418 7.27 -15.68 50.74
CA MET A 418 7.03 -17.12 51.00
C MET A 418 7.49 -17.97 49.80
N GLU A 419 8.49 -18.82 50.06
CA GLU A 419 8.93 -19.96 49.24
C GLU A 419 8.07 -21.20 49.51
N THR A 420 7.94 -22.08 48.50
CA THR A 420 8.46 -23.47 48.42
C THR A 420 7.85 -24.11 47.17
N ASP A 421 8.62 -24.36 46.11
CA ASP A 421 9.37 -25.60 45.79
C ASP A 421 8.47 -26.81 45.47
N ASP A 422 8.52 -27.26 44.20
CA ASP A 422 8.86 -28.66 43.92
C ASP A 422 9.45 -28.83 42.51
N GLN A 423 10.50 -29.64 42.44
CA GLN A 423 11.37 -29.89 41.29
C GLN A 423 10.92 -31.14 40.52
N ALA A 424 11.15 -31.17 39.19
CA ALA A 424 11.51 -32.39 38.48
C ALA A 424 12.25 -32.06 37.17
N SER A 425 13.54 -32.38 37.18
CA SER A 425 14.50 -32.41 36.07
C SER A 425 14.47 -33.74 35.30
N MET A 426 15.15 -33.76 34.15
CA MET A 426 15.66 -34.89 33.31
C MET A 426 15.03 -34.88 31.91
N GLU A 427 15.72 -35.07 30.79
CA GLU A 427 17.13 -35.32 30.48
C GLU A 427 17.32 -35.04 28.97
N THR A 428 18.50 -34.59 28.58
CA THR A 428 18.99 -34.51 27.20
C THR A 428 19.63 -35.83 26.82
N ASP A 429 19.38 -36.32 25.59
CA ASP A 429 20.34 -37.20 24.91
C ASP A 429 20.30 -36.98 23.39
N ASP A 430 21.46 -36.61 22.86
CA ASP A 430 21.92 -36.72 21.47
C ASP A 430 21.86 -38.19 21.00
N GLN A 431 21.58 -38.44 19.70
CA GLN A 431 22.45 -39.24 18.83
C GLN A 431 22.06 -39.09 17.35
N ALA A 432 23.08 -38.84 16.53
CA ALA A 432 23.07 -38.79 15.08
C ALA A 432 23.10 -40.18 14.42
N SER A 433 22.62 -40.28 13.18
CA SER A 433 23.29 -41.09 12.14
C SER A 433 22.84 -40.68 10.73
N MET A 434 23.83 -40.25 9.95
CA MET A 434 23.83 -40.20 8.48
C MET A 434 23.75 -41.62 7.90
N GLU A 435 23.05 -41.81 6.78
CA GLU A 435 23.51 -42.66 5.67
C GLU A 435 23.11 -42.01 4.34
N THR A 436 24.11 -41.87 3.45
CA THR A 436 24.05 -41.47 2.06
C THR A 436 24.19 -42.69 1.14
N ASP A 437 23.88 -42.47 -0.14
CA ASP A 437 24.20 -43.28 -1.33
C ASP A 437 23.32 -44.54 -1.52
N ASP A 438 22.88 -44.91 -2.73
CA ASP A 438 23.57 -44.76 -4.01
C ASP A 438 22.60 -44.87 -5.20
N GLN A 439 23.11 -44.40 -6.32
CA GLN A 439 22.55 -44.26 -7.65
C GLN A 439 22.24 -45.60 -8.35
N ALA A 440 21.36 -45.55 -9.35
CA ALA A 440 21.60 -46.23 -10.63
C ALA A 440 20.70 -45.68 -11.75
N SER A 441 21.34 -44.93 -12.63
CA SER A 441 20.97 -44.59 -14.00
C SER A 441 20.96 -45.81 -14.94
N MET A 442 20.12 -45.78 -15.99
CA MET A 442 20.42 -46.07 -17.40
C MET A 442 19.10 -45.97 -18.19
N GLU A 443 18.95 -45.00 -19.11
CA GLU A 443 19.31 -45.11 -20.55
C GLU A 443 18.42 -46.15 -21.29
N THR A 444 17.79 -45.91 -22.44
CA THR A 444 17.91 -44.89 -23.49
C THR A 444 16.77 -45.12 -24.52
N ASP A 445 16.58 -44.10 -25.37
CA ASP A 445 16.28 -44.22 -26.81
C ASP A 445 14.82 -44.36 -27.34
N ASP A 446 14.31 -43.21 -27.80
CA ASP A 446 14.37 -42.77 -29.22
C ASP A 446 13.06 -42.70 -30.06
N GLN A 447 12.99 -41.60 -30.82
CA GLN A 447 12.24 -41.32 -32.07
C GLN A 447 10.79 -40.78 -32.07
N ALA A 448 10.72 -39.44 -32.14
CA ALA A 448 10.22 -38.61 -33.26
C ALA A 448 8.95 -38.98 -34.06
N SER A 449 8.00 -38.02 -34.19
CA SER A 449 7.62 -37.42 -35.49
C SER A 449 6.67 -36.20 -35.36
N MET A 450 6.87 -35.26 -36.27
CA MET A 450 6.23 -33.96 -36.55
C MET A 450 4.75 -34.01 -37.00
N GLU A 451 4.14 -32.79 -37.04
CA GLU A 451 3.03 -32.32 -37.92
C GLU A 451 1.60 -32.78 -37.52
N GLU A 452 0.53 -31.97 -37.57
CA GLU A 452 0.20 -30.79 -38.39
C GLU A 452 -0.62 -29.74 -37.61
N PHE A 453 -0.34 -28.47 -37.91
CA PHE A 453 -1.28 -27.35 -37.82
C PHE A 453 -2.10 -27.28 -39.12
N ARG A 454 -3.43 -27.28 -39.03
CA ARG A 454 -4.30 -26.45 -39.89
C ARG A 454 -5.71 -26.28 -39.33
#